data_AF-A0A346NSL3-F1
#
_entry.id   AF-A0A346NSL3-F1
#
_cell.length_a   1.000
_cell.length_b   1.000
_cell.length_c   1.000
_cell.angle_alpha   90.00
_cell.angle_beta   90.00
_cell.angle_gamma   90.00
#
_symmetry.space_group_name_H-M   'P 1'
#
loop_
_entity.id
_entity.type
_entity.pdbx_description
1 polymer ?
#
loop_
_entity_poly.entity_id
_entity_poly.type
_entity_poly.pdbx_seq_one_letter_code
_entity_poly.pdbx_strand_id
1 'polypeptide(L)'
;MLYLVAGIAFLITMALALARAFVGPTVFDRILAVNMFGTKAVLLVALIAFFSGRADLLDIALLYSLLNFIGVVAALRLVERGRFYASTDHPETPEEEQQR
;
A
#
# COMPACT_ATOMS: atom_id res chain seq x y z
N MET A 1 13.49 -1.97 27.57
CA MET A 1 13.58 -3.34 27.03
C MET A 1 12.44 -3.63 26.06
N LEU A 2 11.17 -3.64 26.49
CA LEU A 2 10.01 -3.93 25.63
C LEU A 2 9.92 -3.10 24.35
N TYR A 3 10.04 -1.77 24.44
CA TYR A 3 9.92 -0.88 23.29
C TYR A 3 11.04 -1.03 22.25
N LEU A 4 12.23 -1.42 22.69
CA LEU A 4 13.38 -1.64 21.81
C LEU A 4 13.16 -2.93 21.00
N VAL A 5 12.63 -3.97 21.65
CA VAL A 5 12.20 -5.21 20.98
C VAL A 5 11.08 -4.93 19.99
N ALA A 6 10.08 -4.11 20.34
CA ALA A 6 9.01 -3.71 19.43
C ALA A 6 9.53 -2.95 18.20
N GLY A 7 10.48 -2.01 18.40
CA GLY A 7 11.12 -1.28 17.30
C GLY A 7 11.87 -2.21 16.34
N ILE A 8 12.66 -3.15 16.87
CA ILE A 8 13.37 -4.14 16.05
C ILE A 8 12.38 -5.04 15.29
N ALA A 9 11.30 -5.49 15.94
CA ALA A 9 10.27 -6.29 15.28
C ALA A 9 9.59 -5.53 14.12
N PHE A 10 9.33 -4.23 14.29
CA PHE A 10 8.81 -3.39 13.19
C PHE A 10 9.80 -3.27 12.03
N LEU A 11 11.09 -3.10 12.31
CA LEU A 11 12.12 -3.03 11.27
C LEU A 11 12.24 -4.34 10.48
N ILE A 12 12.25 -5.50 11.17
CA ILE A 12 12.29 -6.82 10.51
C ILE A 12 11.06 -7.00 9.63
N THR A 13 9.88 -6.71 10.15
CA THR A 13 8.63 -6.89 9.40
C THR A 13 8.52 -5.89 8.23
N MET A 14 9.08 -4.69 8.34
CA MET A 14 9.22 -3.77 7.20
C MET A 14 10.17 -4.31 6.12
N ALA A 15 11.32 -4.86 6.50
CA ALA A 15 12.26 -5.45 5.54
C ALA A 15 11.62 -6.60 4.75
N LEU A 16 10.87 -7.47 5.45
CA LEU A 16 10.10 -8.55 4.81
C LEU A 16 8.99 -8.02 3.90
N ALA A 17 8.29 -6.95 4.31
CA ALA A 17 7.28 -6.31 3.48
C ALA A 17 7.90 -5.73 2.20
N LEU A 18 9.06 -5.08 2.28
CA LEU A 18 9.78 -4.59 1.10
C LEU A 18 10.18 -5.75 0.19
N ALA A 19 10.76 -6.82 0.74
CA ALA A 19 11.10 -8.00 -0.05
C ALA A 19 9.88 -8.56 -0.81
N ARG A 20 8.71 -8.64 -0.14
CA ARG A 20 7.45 -9.05 -0.79
C ARG A 20 6.99 -8.05 -1.85
N ALA A 21 7.19 -6.74 -1.65
CA ALA A 21 6.83 -5.72 -2.63
C ALA A 21 7.61 -5.87 -3.94
N PHE A 22 8.88 -6.28 -3.88
CA PHE A 22 9.70 -6.51 -5.08
C PHE A 22 9.43 -7.86 -5.75
N VAL A 23 9.26 -8.92 -4.95
CA VAL A 23 9.06 -10.30 -5.46
C VAL A 23 7.59 -10.57 -5.83
N GLY A 24 6.66 -9.73 -5.38
CA GLY A 24 5.23 -9.89 -5.58
C GLY A 24 4.83 -10.04 -7.06
N PRO A 25 4.22 -11.17 -7.46
CA PRO A 25 3.85 -11.43 -8.85
C PRO A 25 2.68 -10.58 -9.30
N THR A 26 1.76 -10.26 -8.39
CA THR A 26 0.55 -9.47 -8.71
C THR A 26 0.70 -8.02 -8.27
N VAL A 27 0.02 -7.10 -8.97
CA VAL A 27 -0.03 -5.68 -8.57
C VAL A 27 -0.67 -5.53 -7.18
N PHE A 28 -1.64 -6.39 -6.85
CA PHE A 28 -2.27 -6.42 -5.52
C PHE A 28 -1.30 -6.83 -4.41
N ASP A 29 -0.42 -7.81 -4.64
CA ASP A 29 0.62 -8.19 -3.67
C ASP A 29 1.56 -7.02 -3.37
N ARG A 30 1.91 -6.25 -4.40
CA ARG A 30 2.76 -5.06 -4.25
C ARG A 30 2.06 -3.96 -3.46
N ILE A 31 0.80 -3.67 -3.77
CA ILE A 31 -0.01 -2.69 -3.03
C ILE A 31 -0.18 -3.11 -1.56
N LEU A 32 -0.47 -4.39 -1.30
CA LEU A 32 -0.60 -4.94 0.04
C LEU A 32 0.70 -4.82 0.83
N ALA A 33 1.83 -5.13 0.20
CA ALA A 33 3.15 -5.01 0.81
C ALA A 33 3.49 -3.56 1.17
N VAL A 34 3.21 -2.60 0.28
CA VAL A 34 3.39 -1.16 0.55
C VAL A 34 2.50 -0.69 1.71
N ASN A 35 1.24 -1.11 1.76
CA ASN A 35 0.34 -0.78 2.88
C ASN A 35 0.85 -1.34 4.23
N MET A 36 1.35 -2.58 4.22
CA MET A 36 1.95 -3.19 5.39
C MET A 36 3.22 -2.48 5.86
N PHE A 37 3.97 -1.87 4.94
CA PHE A 37 5.12 -1.04 5.28
C PHE A 37 4.68 0.30 5.87
N GLY A 38 3.78 1.03 5.19
CA GLY A 38 3.33 2.35 5.62
C GLY A 38 2.66 2.37 6.99
N THR A 39 1.85 1.36 7.31
CA THR A 39 1.23 1.22 8.65
C THR A 39 2.27 1.05 9.77
N LYS A 40 3.37 0.33 9.53
CA LYS A 40 4.47 0.19 10.50
C LYS A 40 5.29 1.47 10.62
N ALA A 41 5.43 2.23 9.54
CA ALA A 41 6.13 3.51 9.56
C ALA A 41 5.43 4.49 10.50
N VAL A 42 4.10 4.57 10.39
CA VAL A 42 3.25 5.38 11.27
C VAL A 42 3.39 4.97 12.73
N LEU A 43 3.39 3.67 13.03
CA LEU A 43 3.61 3.17 14.39
C LEU A 43 5.00 3.56 14.92
N LEU A 44 6.02 3.56 14.07
CA LEU A 44 7.37 3.98 14.45
C LEU A 44 7.42 5.49 14.78
N VAL A 45 6.75 6.33 13.98
CA VAL A 45 6.63 7.78 14.26
C VAL A 45 5.87 8.00 15.57
N ALA A 46 4.76 7.30 15.80
CA ALA A 46 4.01 7.39 17.05
C ALA A 46 4.83 6.94 18.26
N LEU A 47 5.66 5.90 18.10
CA LEU A 47 6.56 5.44 19.16
C LEU A 47 7.65 6.50 19.46
N ILE A 48 8.21 7.13 18.44
CA ILE A 48 9.17 8.25 18.60
C ILE A 48 8.51 9.44 19.29
N ALA A 49 7.25 9.76 18.95
CA ALA A 49 6.47 10.82 19.59
C ALA A 49 6.33 10.58 21.10
N PHE A 50 5.98 9.34 21.47
CA PHE A 50 5.86 8.92 22.85
C PHE A 50 7.18 9.08 23.64
N PHE A 51 8.30 8.64 23.07
CA PHE A 51 9.61 8.79 23.70
C PHE A 51 10.09 10.24 23.80
N SER A 52 9.75 11.06 22.82
CA SER A 52 10.17 12.46 22.77
C SER A 52 9.34 13.35 23.70
N GLY A 53 8.23 12.85 24.26
CA GLY A 53 7.29 13.63 25.07
C GLY A 53 6.58 14.75 24.30
N ARG A 54 6.68 14.75 22.96
CA ARG A 54 6.15 15.81 22.09
C ARG A 54 4.89 15.30 21.39
N ALA A 55 3.74 15.79 21.84
CA ALA A 55 2.45 15.44 21.25
C ALA A 55 2.32 15.88 19.78
N ASP A 56 3.01 16.95 19.36
CA ASP A 56 3.02 17.44 17.97
C ASP A 56 3.43 16.35 16.95
N LEU A 57 4.29 15.42 17.36
CA LEU A 57 4.73 14.31 16.50
C LEU A 57 3.63 13.26 16.29
N LEU A 58 2.66 13.18 17.22
CA LEU A 58 1.50 12.31 17.09
C LEU A 58 0.55 12.82 16.01
N ASP A 59 0.38 14.14 15.90
CA ASP A 59 -0.43 14.75 14.83
C ASP A 59 0.16 14.43 13.45
N ILE A 60 1.48 14.49 13.33
CA ILE A 60 2.21 14.09 12.12
C ILE A 60 2.00 12.59 11.83
N ALA A 61 2.03 11.73 12.85
CA ALA A 61 1.76 10.30 12.69
C ALA A 61 0.33 10.04 12.19
N LEU A 62 -0.67 10.72 12.75
CA LEU A 62 -2.07 10.63 12.32
C LEU A 62 -2.25 11.11 10.87
N LEU A 63 -1.59 12.21 10.51
CA LEU A 63 -1.59 12.71 9.13
C LEU A 63 -0.97 11.71 8.16
N TYR A 64 0.17 11.10 8.51
CA TYR A 64 0.78 10.05 7.68
C TYR A 64 -0.07 8.78 7.61
N SER A 65 -0.81 8.44 8.68
CA SER A 65 -1.78 7.34 8.67
C SER A 65 -2.87 7.57 7.63
N LEU A 66 -3.44 8.77 7.62
CA LEU A 66 -4.48 9.16 6.67
C LEU A 66 -3.93 9.17 5.24
N LEU A 67 -2.74 9.73 5.04
CA LEU A 67 -2.09 9.76 3.73
C LEU A 67 -1.80 8.34 3.20
N ASN A 68 -1.31 7.44 4.05
CA ASN A 68 -1.09 6.04 3.69
C ASN A 68 -2.41 5.36 3.27
N PHE A 69 -3.49 5.56 4.04
CA PHE A 69 -4.79 5.00 3.71
C PHE A 69 -5.33 5.50 2.36
N ILE A 70 -5.31 6.82 2.16
CA ILE A 70 -5.76 7.45 0.90
C ILE A 70 -4.90 6.96 -0.27
N GLY A 71 -3.57 6.88 -0.10
CA GLY A 71 -2.66 6.41 -1.14
C GLY A 71 -2.95 4.97 -1.59
N VAL A 72 -3.24 4.07 -0.66
CA VAL A 72 -3.61 2.68 -0.97
C VAL A 72 -4.95 2.61 -1.70
N VAL A 73 -5.97 3.34 -1.23
CA VAL A 73 -7.28 3.40 -1.91
C VAL A 73 -7.14 3.96 -3.32
N ALA A 74 -6.35 5.02 -3.50
CA ALA A 74 -6.08 5.62 -4.81
C ALA A 74 -5.36 4.63 -5.73
N ALA A 75 -4.35 3.91 -5.24
CA ALA A 75 -3.64 2.89 -6.01
C ALA A 75 -4.58 1.76 -6.45
N LEU A 76 -5.45 1.27 -5.56
CA LEU A 76 -6.44 0.25 -5.89
C LEU A 76 -7.42 0.73 -6.96
N ARG A 77 -7.92 1.97 -6.84
CA ARG A 77 -8.81 2.59 -7.82
C ARG A 77 -8.15 2.77 -9.17
N LEU A 78 -6.87 3.13 -9.21
CA LEU A 78 -6.10 3.25 -10.45
C LEU A 78 -5.99 1.90 -11.17
N VAL A 79 -5.65 0.83 -10.42
CA VAL A 79 -5.55 -0.53 -10.97
C VAL A 79 -6.90 -1.03 -11.47
N GLU A 80 -8.00 -0.75 -10.74
CA GLU A 80 -9.35 -1.09 -11.16
C GLU A 80 -9.76 -0.40 -12.47
N ARG A 81 -9.53 0.91 -12.58
CA ARG A 81 -9.81 1.66 -13.81
C ARG A 81 -8.98 1.16 -14.98
N GLY A 82 -7.67 0.91 -14.78
CA GLY A 82 -6.79 0.39 -15.82
C GLY A 82 -7.28 -0.94 -16.41
N ARG A 83 -7.77 -1.86 -15.57
CA ARG A 83 -8.37 -3.12 -16.05
C ARG A 83 -9.61 -2.90 -16.89
N PHE A 84 -10.47 -1.96 -16.51
CA PHE A 84 -11.71 -1.66 -17.23
C PHE A 84 -11.43 -1.18 -18.66
N TYR A 85 -10.47 -0.28 -18.86
CA TYR A 85 -10.09 0.18 -20.20
C TYR A 85 -9.46 -0.93 -21.06
N ALA A 86 -8.67 -1.82 -20.46
CA ALA A 86 -8.10 -2.96 -21.18
C ALA A 86 -9.15 -3.97 -21.66
N SER A 87 -10.30 -4.07 -20.97
CA SER A 87 -11.39 -4.97 -21.37
C SER A 87 -12.33 -4.39 -22.45
N THR A 88 -12.32 -3.08 -22.68
CA THR A 88 -13.22 -2.41 -23.65
C THR A 88 -12.64 -2.26 -25.05
N ASP A 89 -11.36 -2.60 -25.25
CA ASP A 89 -10.64 -2.47 -26.54
C ASP A 89 -10.81 -3.69 -27.47
N HIS A 90 -11.74 -4.59 -27.16
CA HIS A 90 -12.29 -5.51 -28.15
C HIS A 90 -13.59 -4.91 -28.69
N PRO A 91 -13.54 -4.14 -29.79
CA PRO A 91 -14.74 -3.97 -30.59
C PRO A 91 -15.14 -5.37 -31.05
N GLU A 92 -16.33 -5.83 -30.65
CA GLU A 92 -16.95 -6.96 -31.33
C GLU A 92 -17.02 -6.57 -32.80
N THR A 93 -16.13 -7.15 -33.61
CA THR A 93 -16.25 -7.07 -35.06
C THR A 93 -17.61 -7.68 -35.38
N PRO A 94 -18.58 -6.93 -35.94
CA PRO A 94 -19.83 -7.52 -36.36
C PRO A 94 -19.50 -8.66 -37.32
N GLU A 95 -20.03 -9.84 -37.05
CA GLU A 95 -19.88 -11.07 -37.84
C GLU A 95 -20.53 -10.94 -39.23
N GLU A 96 -20.13 -9.95 -40.04
CA GLU A 96 -20.72 -9.68 -41.36
C GLU A 96 -20.19 -10.58 -42.48
N GLU A 97 -19.39 -11.61 -42.19
CA GLU A 97 -18.76 -12.43 -43.24
C GLU A 97 -18.88 -13.95 -43.08
N GLN A 98 -19.90 -14.45 -42.38
CA GLN A 98 -20.14 -15.90 -42.26
C GLN A 98 -21.56 -16.38 -42.60
N GLN A 99 -22.35 -15.54 -43.28
CA GLN A 99 -23.61 -15.94 -43.93
C GLN A 99 -23.64 -15.64 -45.43
N ARG A 100 -22.46 -15.74 -46.09
CA ARG A 100 -22.42 -16.15 -47.50
C ARG A 100 -22.88 -17.59 -47.64
#